data_AF-A0A3D4RKS4-F1
#
_entry.id   AF-A0A3D4RKS4-F1
#
_cell.length_a   1.000
_cell.length_b   1.000
_cell.length_c   1.000
_cell.angle_alpha   90.00
_cell.angle_beta   90.00
_cell.angle_gamma   90.00
#
_symmetry.space_group_name_H-M   'P 1'
#
loop_
_entity.id
_entity.type
_entity.pdbx_description
1 polymer ?
#
loop_
_entity_poly.entity_id
_entity_poly.type
_entity_poly.pdbx_seq_one_letter_code
_entity_poly.pdbx_strand_id
1 'polypeptide(L)'
;MSKYIKVTPKGETTPRIVLANLKTFYIAQGAKIETPTDEEVFALEPAERQQQLPNAEQNAELARLRKENNELTLANAELGSHAADDQMTIADLKSKLAAAETALAESEKVIENLRKELAKTRKADNKE
;
A
#
# COMPACT_ATOMS: atom_id res chain seq x y z
N MET A 1 30.28 29.11 -18.29
CA MET A 1 30.52 29.76 -16.97
C MET A 1 31.09 28.71 -16.04
N SER A 2 32.12 29.03 -15.25
CA SER A 2 32.67 28.06 -14.28
C SER A 2 31.65 27.78 -13.17
N LYS A 3 31.46 26.51 -12.79
CA LYS A 3 30.53 26.06 -11.74
C LYS A 3 30.93 26.57 -10.35
N TYR A 4 32.22 26.85 -10.15
CA TYR A 4 32.82 27.23 -8.89
C TYR A 4 33.57 28.56 -8.96
N ILE A 5 33.67 29.24 -7.82
CA ILE A 5 34.48 30.44 -7.58
C ILE A 5 35.38 30.22 -6.36
N LYS A 6 36.56 30.84 -6.36
CA LYS A 6 37.44 30.90 -5.19
C LYS A 6 37.18 32.21 -4.46
N VAL A 7 36.92 32.10 -3.16
CA VAL A 7 36.51 33.24 -2.32
C VAL A 7 37.40 33.33 -1.10
N THR A 8 37.95 34.51 -0.85
CA THR A 8 38.63 34.85 0.40
C THR A 8 37.81 35.89 1.15
N PRO A 9 37.08 35.52 2.21
CA PRO A 9 36.27 36.47 2.98
C PRO A 9 37.08 37.61 3.59
N LYS A 10 36.43 38.75 3.82
CA LYS A 10 37.07 39.93 4.39
C LYS A 10 37.57 39.65 5.81
N GLY A 11 38.88 39.75 6.02
CA GLY A 11 39.52 39.46 7.31
C GLY A 11 39.91 37.99 7.51
N GLU A 12 39.63 37.12 6.54
CA GLU A 12 40.13 35.74 6.50
C GLU A 12 41.33 35.63 5.55
N THR A 13 42.26 34.74 5.87
CA THR A 13 43.42 34.43 5.02
C THR A 13 43.22 33.19 4.17
N THR A 14 42.24 32.35 4.53
CA THR A 14 42.04 31.04 3.91
C THR A 14 40.98 31.13 2.81
N PRO A 15 41.35 30.90 1.54
CA PRO A 15 40.39 30.84 0.44
C PRO A 15 39.53 29.59 0.53
N ARG A 16 38.27 29.69 0.07
CA ARG A 16 37.31 28.59 -0.01
C ARG A 16 36.76 28.51 -1.43
N ILE A 17 36.55 27.29 -1.92
CA ILE A 17 35.93 27.05 -3.22
C ILE A 17 34.43 26.84 -3.00
N VAL A 18 33.61 27.67 -3.63
CA VAL A 18 32.15 27.67 -3.45
C VAL A 18 31.43 27.74 -4.81
N LEU A 19 30.12 27.47 -4.82
CA LEU A 19 29.32 27.56 -6.04
C LEU A 19 29.27 29.01 -6.57
N ALA A 20 29.33 29.15 -7.90
CA ALA A 20 29.35 30.45 -8.56
C ALA A 20 28.07 31.28 -8.35
N ASN A 21 26.94 30.66 -7.99
CA ASN A 21 25.70 31.36 -7.64
C ASN A 21 25.81 32.19 -6.34
N LEU A 22 26.80 31.90 -5.47
CA LEU A 22 27.05 32.66 -4.24
C LEU A 22 27.95 33.89 -4.45
N LYS A 23 28.37 34.16 -5.69
CA LYS A 23 29.29 35.26 -6.01
C LYS A 23 28.82 36.62 -5.47
N THR A 24 27.56 36.96 -5.69
CA THR A 24 27.00 38.27 -5.28
C THR A 24 26.99 38.43 -3.76
N PHE A 25 26.71 37.35 -3.01
CA PHE A 25 26.71 37.35 -1.55
C PHE A 25 28.11 37.66 -0.99
N TYR A 26 29.14 37.01 -1.52
CA TYR A 26 30.51 37.21 -1.04
C TYR A 26 31.11 38.56 -1.48
N ILE A 27 30.76 39.05 -2.67
CA ILE A 27 31.11 40.41 -3.09
C ILE A 27 30.53 41.45 -2.13
N ALA A 28 29.26 41.31 -1.73
CA ALA A 28 28.61 42.22 -0.78
C ALA A 28 29.28 42.24 0.60
N GLN A 29 29.91 41.14 1.01
CA GLN A 29 30.69 41.04 2.25
C GLN A 29 32.13 41.56 2.12
N GLY A 30 32.52 42.02 0.93
CA GLY A 30 33.87 42.50 0.66
C GLY A 30 34.90 41.38 0.50
N ALA A 31 34.46 40.18 0.12
CA ALA A 31 35.37 39.07 -0.15
C ALA A 31 36.11 39.27 -1.49
N LYS A 32 37.34 38.78 -1.56
CA LYS A 32 38.11 38.70 -2.81
C LYS A 32 37.64 37.48 -3.60
N ILE A 33 37.34 37.67 -4.89
CA ILE A 33 36.87 36.60 -5.79
C ILE A 33 37.93 36.33 -6.85
N GLU A 34 38.31 35.07 -6.99
CA GLU A 34 39.27 34.58 -7.98
C GLU A 34 38.70 33.38 -8.74
N THR A 35 39.30 33.04 -9.87
CA THR A 35 38.99 31.80 -10.58
C THR A 35 39.73 30.66 -9.89
N PRO A 36 39.02 29.60 -9.45
CA PRO A 36 39.66 28.43 -8.83
C PRO A 36 40.48 27.67 -9.87
N THR A 37 41.55 26.99 -9.45
CA THR A 37 42.31 26.10 -10.34
C THR A 37 41.56 24.78 -10.56
N ASP A 38 41.89 24.08 -11.66
CA ASP A 38 41.28 22.78 -11.95
C ASP A 38 41.57 21.75 -10.86
N GLU A 39 42.74 21.79 -10.23
CA GLU A 39 43.10 20.94 -9.08
C GLU A 39 42.26 21.24 -7.83
N GLU A 40 42.01 22.52 -7.53
CA GLU A 40 41.17 22.96 -6.41
C GLU A 40 39.70 22.56 -6.61
N VAL A 41 39.22 22.60 -7.86
CA VAL A 41 37.88 22.12 -8.23
C VAL A 41 37.82 20.59 -8.18
N PHE A 42 38.83 19.91 -8.71
CA PHE A 42 38.91 18.44 -8.75
C PHE A 42 38.99 17.84 -7.35
N ALA A 43 39.52 18.56 -6.36
CA ALA A 43 39.52 18.16 -4.96
C ALA A 43 38.13 18.22 -4.29
N LEU A 44 37.16 18.96 -4.86
CA LEU A 44 35.75 18.95 -4.44
C LEU A 44 34.94 17.81 -5.07
N GLU A 45 35.31 17.38 -6.28
CA GLU A 45 34.65 16.30 -7.02
C GLU A 45 34.69 14.88 -6.41
N PRO A 46 35.54 14.51 -5.43
CA PRO A 46 35.44 13.20 -4.78
C PRO A 46 34.09 13.02 -4.07
N ALA A 47 33.52 14.09 -3.52
CA ALA A 47 32.20 14.08 -2.89
C ALA A 47 31.05 13.99 -3.91
N GLU A 48 31.20 14.61 -5.09
CA GLU A 48 30.20 14.51 -6.17
C GLU A 48 30.25 13.13 -6.87
N ARG A 49 31.44 12.52 -7.00
CA ARG A 49 31.57 11.13 -7.49
C ARG A 49 31.00 10.09 -6.53
N GLN A 50 31.08 10.32 -5.21
CA GLN A 50 30.43 9.45 -4.22
C GLN A 50 28.90 9.49 -4.31
N GLN A 51 28.31 10.62 -4.76
CA GLN A 51 26.87 10.71 -5.03
C GLN A 51 26.45 10.12 -6.38
N GLN A 52 27.39 9.88 -7.30
CA GLN A 52 27.15 9.34 -8.64
C GLN A 52 27.47 7.85 -8.79
N LEU A 53 27.96 7.18 -7.74
CA LEU A 53 28.06 5.73 -7.75
C LEU A 53 26.66 5.14 -7.92
N PRO A 54 26.42 4.23 -8.88
CA PRO A 54 25.12 3.63 -9.05
C PRO A 54 24.75 2.92 -7.75
N ASN A 55 23.62 3.29 -7.15
CA ASN A 55 23.06 2.65 -5.96
C ASN A 55 22.58 1.23 -6.29
N ALA A 56 23.47 0.35 -6.76
CA ALA A 56 23.17 -0.99 -7.23
C ALA A 56 22.44 -1.81 -6.16
N GLU A 57 22.79 -1.61 -4.89
CA GLU A 57 22.09 -2.20 -3.75
C GLU A 57 20.65 -1.66 -3.60
N GLN A 58 20.44 -0.35 -3.73
CA GLN A 58 19.08 0.22 -3.68
C GLN A 58 18.24 -0.21 -4.88
N ASN A 59 18.85 -0.32 -6.06
CA ASN A 59 18.17 -0.80 -7.26
C ASN A 59 17.82 -2.30 -7.16
N ALA A 60 18.70 -3.10 -6.55
CA ALA A 60 18.43 -4.51 -6.27
C ALA A 60 17.30 -4.66 -5.24
N GLU A 61 17.32 -3.85 -4.18
CA GLU A 61 16.26 -3.84 -3.17
C GLU A 61 14.91 -3.36 -3.76
N LEU A 62 14.92 -2.32 -4.60
CA LEU A 62 13.74 -1.88 -5.35
C LEU A 62 13.19 -2.98 -6.26
N ALA A 63 14.05 -3.73 -6.94
CA ALA A 63 13.64 -4.85 -7.79
C ALA A 63 13.02 -5.98 -6.96
N ARG A 64 13.61 -6.28 -5.79
CA ARG A 64 13.08 -7.26 -4.84
C ARG A 64 11.71 -6.85 -4.31
N LEU A 65 11.56 -5.62 -3.82
CA LEU A 65 10.31 -5.09 -3.30
C LEU A 65 9.21 -5.09 -4.37
N ARG A 66 9.54 -4.78 -5.63
CA ARG A 66 8.58 -4.87 -6.74
C ARG A 66 8.10 -6.29 -6.97
N LYS A 67 8.98 -7.29 -6.86
CA LYS A 67 8.61 -8.69 -6.99
C LYS A 67 7.67 -9.12 -5.87
N GLU A 68 8.02 -8.80 -4.62
CA GLU A 68 7.19 -9.11 -3.45
C GLU A 68 5.81 -8.44 -3.53
N ASN A 69 5.76 -7.18 -3.96
CA ASN A 69 4.49 -6.47 -4.11
C ASN A 69 3.60 -7.10 -5.21
N ASN A 70 4.19 -7.57 -6.31
CA ASN A 70 3.45 -8.31 -7.34
C ASN A 70 2.91 -9.64 -6.81
N GLU A 71 3.69 -10.38 -6.03
CA GLU A 71 3.25 -11.63 -5.39
C GLU A 71 2.10 -11.37 -4.41
N LEU A 72 2.20 -10.33 -3.58
CA LEU A 72 1.13 -9.91 -2.67
C LEU A 72 -0.14 -9.47 -3.43
N THR A 73 0.02 -8.80 -4.57
CA THR A 73 -1.11 -8.38 -5.41
C THR A 73 -1.87 -9.60 -5.97
N LEU A 74 -1.14 -10.63 -6.42
CA LEU A 74 -1.73 -11.88 -6.89
C LEU A 74 -2.45 -12.62 -5.76
N ALA A 75 -1.81 -12.77 -4.60
CA ALA A 75 -2.42 -13.42 -3.43
C ALA A 75 -3.69 -12.70 -2.97
N ASN A 76 -3.70 -11.36 -2.97
CA ASN A 76 -4.88 -10.57 -2.64
C ASN A 76 -6.01 -10.74 -3.67
N ALA A 77 -5.69 -10.88 -4.96
CA ALA A 77 -6.68 -11.16 -5.99
C ALA A 77 -7.32 -12.55 -5.80
N GLU A 78 -6.53 -13.57 -5.46
CA GLU A 78 -7.02 -14.92 -5.16
C GLU A 78 -7.92 -14.93 -3.91
N LEU A 79 -7.50 -14.27 -2.83
CA LEU A 79 -8.32 -14.11 -1.62
C LEU A 79 -9.64 -13.38 -1.93
N GLY A 80 -9.60 -12.36 -2.78
CA GLY A 80 -10.80 -11.66 -3.24
C GLY A 80 -11.77 -12.57 -3.98
N SER A 81 -11.26 -13.45 -4.85
CA SER A 81 -12.07 -14.45 -5.56
C SER A 81 -12.70 -15.46 -4.61
N HIS A 82 -11.91 -16.02 -3.68
CA HIS A 82 -12.43 -16.96 -2.69
C HIS A 82 -13.50 -16.33 -1.79
N ALA A 83 -13.31 -15.08 -1.37
CA ALA A 83 -14.31 -14.36 -0.59
C ALA A 83 -15.63 -14.17 -1.35
N ALA A 84 -15.58 -13.96 -2.67
CA ALA A 84 -16.78 -13.87 -3.51
C ALA A 84 -17.51 -15.22 -3.62
N ASP A 85 -16.77 -16.32 -3.82
CA ASP A 85 -17.33 -17.68 -3.88
C ASP A 85 -17.98 -18.09 -2.55
N ASP A 86 -17.34 -17.77 -1.43
CA ASP A 86 -17.87 -18.01 -0.09
C ASP A 86 -19.18 -17.22 0.14
N GLN A 87 -19.23 -15.96 -0.31
CA GLN A 87 -20.44 -15.14 -0.22
C GLN A 87 -21.61 -15.73 -1.02
N MET A 88 -21.35 -16.24 -2.24
CA MET A 88 -22.37 -16.92 -3.04
C MET A 88 -22.86 -18.19 -2.35
N THR A 89 -21.94 -18.98 -1.79
CA THR A 89 -22.27 -20.20 -1.05
C THR A 89 -23.12 -19.90 0.18
N ILE A 90 -22.76 -18.87 0.95
CA ILE A 90 -23.54 -18.41 2.11
C ILE A 90 -24.95 -17.96 1.70
N ALA A 91 -25.08 -17.24 0.58
CA ALA A 91 -26.37 -16.80 0.07
C ALA A 91 -27.28 -17.98 -0.32
N ASP A 92 -26.72 -18.97 -1.03
CA ASP A 92 -27.44 -20.19 -1.39
C ASP A 92 -27.88 -20.99 -0.16
N LEU A 93 -26.99 -21.17 0.81
CA LEU A 93 -27.31 -21.87 2.07
C LEU A 93 -28.39 -21.16 2.87
N LYS A 94 -28.37 -19.82 2.95
CA LYS A 94 -29.42 -19.04 3.60
C LYS A 94 -30.77 -19.20 2.91
N SER A 95 -30.79 -19.21 1.58
CA SER A 95 -32.00 -19.44 0.79
C SER A 95 -32.58 -20.84 1.06
N LYS A 96 -31.73 -21.87 1.04
CA LYS A 96 -32.13 -23.26 1.34
C LYS A 96 -32.65 -23.42 2.76
N LEU A 97 -32.03 -22.75 3.74
CA LEU A 97 -32.48 -22.76 5.13
C LEU A 97 -33.89 -22.15 5.25
N ALA A 98 -34.13 -20.97 4.66
CA ALA A 98 -35.44 -20.33 4.69
C ALA A 98 -36.54 -21.19 4.04
N ALA A 99 -36.21 -21.87 2.93
CA ALA A 99 -37.13 -22.80 2.28
C ALA A 99 -37.45 -24.01 3.19
N ALA A 100 -36.44 -24.58 3.85
CA ALA A 100 -36.62 -25.69 4.78
C ALA A 100 -37.46 -25.29 6.01
N GLU A 101 -37.22 -24.11 6.57
CA GLU A 101 -38.01 -23.56 7.69
C GLU A 101 -39.48 -23.37 7.30
N THR A 102 -39.75 -22.88 6.08
CA THR A 102 -41.11 -22.73 5.57
C THR A 102 -41.80 -24.10 5.42
N ALA A 103 -41.12 -25.07 4.81
CA ALA A 103 -41.65 -26.42 4.63
C ALA A 103 -41.91 -27.13 5.98
N LEU A 104 -41.05 -26.90 6.98
CA LEU A 104 -41.25 -27.41 8.33
C LEU A 104 -42.52 -26.82 8.96
N ALA A 105 -42.69 -25.50 8.90
CA ALA A 105 -43.88 -24.83 9.43
C ALA A 105 -45.18 -25.29 8.74
N GLU A 106 -45.13 -25.56 7.44
CA GLU A 106 -46.27 -26.14 6.70
C GLU A 106 -46.58 -27.57 7.16
N SER A 107 -45.55 -28.41 7.32
CA SER A 107 -45.69 -29.78 7.83
C SER A 107 -46.30 -29.80 9.24
N GLU A 108 -45.85 -28.91 10.13
CA GLU A 108 -46.41 -28.77 11.48
C GLU A 108 -47.89 -28.42 11.47
N LYS A 109 -48.33 -27.52 10.57
CA LYS A 109 -49.76 -27.20 10.39
C LYS A 109 -50.56 -28.41 9.92
N VAL A 110 -50.02 -29.20 8.99
CA VAL A 110 -50.68 -30.43 8.52
C VAL A 110 -50.82 -31.43 9.66
N ILE A 111 -49.76 -31.65 10.44
CA ILE A 111 -49.79 -32.56 11.60
C ILE A 111 -50.84 -32.09 12.62
N GLU A 112 -50.90 -30.79 12.92
CA GLU A 112 -51.87 -30.25 13.86
C GLU A 112 -53.32 -30.42 13.38
N ASN A 113 -53.57 -30.21 12.08
CA ASN A 113 -54.89 -30.44 11.49
C ASN A 113 -55.28 -31.92 11.56
N LEU A 114 -54.36 -32.84 11.24
CA LEU A 114 -54.60 -34.28 11.34
C LEU A 114 -54.89 -34.70 12.79
N ARG A 115 -54.18 -34.14 13.78
CA ARG A 115 -54.46 -34.37 15.21
C ARG A 115 -55.86 -33.93 15.60
N LYS A 116 -56.31 -32.76 15.12
CA LYS A 116 -57.67 -32.25 15.37
C LYS A 116 -58.74 -33.15 14.75
N GLU A 117 -58.57 -33.58 13.51
CA GLU A 117 -59.50 -34.49 12.85
C GLU A 117 -59.57 -35.85 13.56
N LEU A 118 -58.43 -36.42 13.95
CA LEU A 118 -58.37 -37.66 14.73
C LEU A 118 -59.08 -37.53 16.09
N ALA A 119 -58.98 -36.38 16.74
CA ALA A 119 -59.70 -36.12 17.99
C ALA A 119 -61.21 -36.00 17.78
N LYS A 120 -61.66 -35.47 16.63
CA LYS A 120 -63.09 -35.39 16.28
C LYS A 120 -63.67 -36.77 15.99
N THR A 121 -62.98 -37.60 15.19
CA THR A 121 -63.45 -38.96 14.86
C THR A 121 -63.59 -39.81 16.12
N ARG A 122 -62.58 -39.80 17.01
CA ARG A 122 -62.65 -40.50 18.31
C ARG A 122 -63.80 -40.06 19.21
N LYS A 123 -64.20 -38.78 19.16
CA LYS A 123 -65.35 -38.27 19.92
C LYS A 123 -66.69 -38.66 19.29
N ALA A 124 -66.73 -38.89 17.99
CA ALA A 124 -67.90 -39.42 17.29
C ALA A 124 -68.09 -40.90 17.62
N ASP A 125 -67.03 -41.70 17.52
CA ASP A 125 -67.06 -43.15 17.79
C ASP A 125 -67.40 -43.49 19.26
N ASN A 126 -67.02 -42.64 20.22
CA ASN A 126 -67.35 -42.84 21.64
C ASN A 126 -68.75 -42.34 22.05
N LYS A 127 -69.56 -41.83 21.11
CA LYS A 127 -70.92 -41.31 21.36
C LYS A 127 -72.05 -42.19 20.80
N GLU A 128 -71.71 -43.28 20.11
CA GLU A 128 -72.62 -44.39 19.76
C GLU A 128 -72.59 -45.47 20.85
#